data_AF-A0A819LNC6-F1
#
_entry.id   AF-A0A819LNC6-F1
#
_cell.length_a   1.000
_cell.length_b   1.000
_cell.length_c   1.000
_cell.angle_alpha   90.00
_cell.angle_beta   90.00
_cell.angle_gamma   90.00
#
_symmetry.space_group_name_H-M   'P 1'
#
loop_
_entity.id
_entity.type
_entity.pdbx_description
1 polymer ?
#
loop_
_entity_poly.entity_id
_entity_poly.type
_entity_poly.pdbx_seq_one_letter_code
_entity_poly.pdbx_strand_id
1 'polypeptide(L)'
;PCSGMSGAFIKEHPEEQLVSWYKGPIFIEYLDSLPSFNRISIDGPLRIPIVYCYKETGVIVFVTNVFVMGKIESGCCRVGDKCIIMPNRTQVEITNIYYKGIEKDSCVRGENEISSGFMICDVEQEPCSVGRVFDAK
;
A
#
# COMPACT_ATOMS: atom_id res chain seq x y z
N PRO A 1 7.15 19.03 -22.23
CA PRO A 1 7.63 18.14 -23.32
C PRO A 1 8.70 17.23 -22.74
N CYS A 2 8.71 15.93 -23.05
CA CYS A 2 9.74 15.01 -22.55
C CYS A 2 10.03 13.90 -23.57
N SER A 3 11.26 13.37 -23.55
CA SER A 3 11.65 12.21 -24.36
C SER A 3 12.12 11.08 -23.44
N GLY A 4 11.40 9.96 -23.46
CA GLY A 4 11.77 8.76 -22.69
C GLY A 4 13.00 8.03 -23.23
N MET A 5 13.36 8.22 -24.50
CA MET A 5 14.50 7.54 -25.12
C MET A 5 15.83 8.26 -24.83
N SER A 6 15.82 9.59 -24.85
CA SER A 6 17.03 10.41 -24.61
C SER A 6 17.12 10.98 -23.19
N GLY A 7 16.07 10.86 -22.37
CA GLY A 7 16.04 11.41 -21.01
C GLY A 7 15.81 12.93 -20.93
N ALA A 8 15.61 13.60 -22.08
CA ALA A 8 15.40 15.04 -22.14
C ALA A 8 14.13 15.46 -21.37
N PHE A 9 14.27 16.49 -20.53
CA PHE A 9 13.25 17.01 -19.60
C PHE A 9 12.76 16.04 -18.53
N ILE A 10 13.37 14.85 -18.39
CA ILE A 10 13.07 13.93 -17.29
C ILE A 10 13.97 14.29 -16.11
N LYS A 11 15.29 14.17 -16.31
CA LYS A 11 16.32 14.50 -15.32
C LYS A 11 17.20 15.68 -15.74
N GLU A 12 17.38 15.85 -17.05
CA GLU A 12 18.33 16.81 -17.60
C GLU A 12 17.61 17.81 -18.51
N HIS A 13 18.06 19.06 -18.47
CA HIS A 13 17.64 20.07 -19.44
C HIS A 13 18.33 19.78 -20.78
N PRO A 14 17.56 19.58 -21.87
CA PRO A 14 18.16 19.46 -23.19
C PRO A 14 18.79 20.78 -23.65
N GLU A 15 19.72 20.69 -24.61
CA GLU A 15 20.38 21.85 -25.19
C GLU A 15 19.38 22.88 -25.74
N GLU A 16 19.61 24.18 -25.45
CA GLU A 16 18.68 25.28 -25.78
C GLU A 16 18.33 25.36 -27.27
N GLN A 17 19.21 24.90 -28.16
CA GLN A 17 18.97 24.86 -29.60
C GLN A 17 17.80 23.96 -30.00
N LEU A 18 17.54 22.90 -29.23
CA LEU A 18 16.44 21.96 -29.50
C LEU A 18 15.11 22.45 -28.93
N VAL A 19 15.12 23.36 -27.94
CA VAL A 19 13.93 23.68 -27.14
C VAL A 19 13.87 25.17 -26.75
N SER A 20 13.87 26.04 -27.75
CA SER A 20 13.71 27.48 -27.56
C SER A 20 12.32 27.93 -27.10
N TRP A 21 11.30 27.07 -27.26
CA TRP A 21 9.88 27.41 -27.02
C TRP A 21 9.37 27.06 -25.61
N TYR A 22 10.08 26.24 -24.84
CA TYR A 22 9.63 25.78 -23.52
C TYR A 22 10.64 26.17 -22.44
N LYS A 23 10.20 26.98 -21.47
CA LYS A 23 11.02 27.51 -20.35
C LYS A 23 10.58 26.97 -18.97
N GLY A 24 9.82 25.89 -18.95
CA GLY A 24 9.34 25.28 -17.71
C GLY A 24 10.41 24.39 -17.04
N PRO A 25 10.15 23.95 -15.78
CA PRO A 25 11.05 23.06 -15.05
C PRO A 25 11.13 21.67 -15.70
N ILE A 26 12.19 20.94 -15.38
CA ILE A 26 12.29 19.49 -15.68
C ILE A 26 11.32 18.70 -14.81
N PHE A 27 10.96 17.50 -15.27
CA PHE A 27 9.91 16.70 -14.66
C PHE A 27 10.18 16.35 -13.19
N ILE A 28 11.41 15.98 -12.83
CA ILE A 28 11.76 15.65 -11.43
C ILE A 28 11.65 16.87 -10.52
N GLU A 29 12.19 18.03 -10.93
CA GLU A 29 12.06 19.27 -10.15
C GLU A 29 10.60 19.68 -9.97
N TYR A 30 9.79 19.49 -11.01
CA TYR A 30 8.36 19.74 -10.91
C TYR A 30 7.70 18.79 -9.90
N LEU A 31 8.02 17.50 -9.91
CA LEU A 31 7.52 16.53 -8.93
C LEU A 31 7.94 16.89 -7.49
N ASP A 32 9.19 17.32 -7.30
CA ASP A 32 9.70 17.74 -5.98
C ASP A 32 9.07 19.05 -5.50
N SER A 33 8.66 19.92 -6.43
CA SER A 33 7.94 21.17 -6.12
C SER A 33 6.48 20.97 -5.75
N LEU A 34 5.91 19.79 -5.98
CA LEU A 34 4.53 19.51 -5.61
C LEU A 34 4.38 19.54 -4.09
N PRO A 35 3.33 20.19 -3.55
CA PRO A 35 3.08 20.16 -2.12
C PRO A 35 2.90 18.72 -1.67
N SER A 36 3.45 18.38 -0.50
CA SER A 36 3.23 17.07 0.10
C SER A 36 1.72 16.87 0.28
N PHE A 37 1.17 15.87 -0.38
CA PHE A 37 -0.23 15.51 -0.16
C PHE A 37 -0.44 15.14 1.31
N ASN A 38 -1.52 15.64 1.90
CA ASN A 38 -1.93 15.26 3.25
C ASN A 38 -2.09 13.74 3.29
N ARG A 39 -1.13 13.05 3.91
CA ARG A 39 -1.32 11.66 4.29
C ARG A 39 -2.42 11.66 5.35
N ILE A 40 -3.44 10.84 5.16
CA ILE A 40 -4.49 10.66 6.17
C ILE A 40 -3.80 10.37 7.50
N SER A 41 -4.26 11.04 8.55
CA SER A 41 -3.60 11.14 9.85
C SER A 41 -3.19 9.78 10.39
N ILE A 42 -1.97 9.70 10.92
CA ILE A 42 -1.44 8.52 11.63
C ILE A 42 -2.37 8.11 12.79
N ASP A 43 -3.08 9.07 13.39
CA ASP A 43 -4.04 8.85 14.47
C ASP A 43 -5.40 8.28 14.01
N GLY A 44 -5.62 8.08 12.71
CA GLY A 44 -6.86 7.49 12.20
C GLY A 44 -6.90 5.96 12.39
N PRO A 45 -8.08 5.32 12.24
CA PRO A 45 -8.20 3.87 12.26
C PRO A 45 -7.35 3.24 11.16
N LEU A 46 -6.75 2.07 11.47
CA LEU A 46 -5.96 1.33 10.50
C LEU A 46 -6.82 0.92 9.31
N ARG A 47 -6.38 1.25 8.09
CA ARG A 47 -7.03 0.83 6.85
C ARG A 47 -5.97 0.45 5.81
N ILE A 48 -5.94 -0.83 5.45
CA ILE A 48 -5.02 -1.37 4.45
C ILE A 48 -5.81 -2.14 3.39
N PRO A 49 -6.04 -1.57 2.19
CA PRO A 49 -6.52 -2.35 1.04
C PRO A 49 -5.52 -3.41 0.61
N ILE A 50 -5.99 -4.65 0.50
CA ILE A 50 -5.22 -5.79 0.00
C ILE A 50 -5.22 -5.74 -1.53
N VAL A 51 -4.07 -5.42 -2.11
CA VAL A 51 -3.84 -5.40 -3.57
C VAL A 51 -3.50 -6.79 -4.07
N TYR A 52 -2.66 -7.50 -3.33
CA TYR A 52 -2.23 -8.84 -3.67
C TYR A 52 -2.21 -9.73 -2.43
N CYS A 53 -2.59 -10.99 -2.61
CA CYS A 53 -2.57 -12.00 -1.56
C CYS A 53 -1.93 -13.26 -2.13
N TYR A 54 -0.92 -13.78 -1.44
CA TYR A 54 -0.26 -15.02 -1.78
C TYR A 54 -0.30 -15.97 -0.58
N LYS A 55 -0.75 -17.20 -0.81
CA LYS A 55 -0.68 -18.26 0.18
C LYS A 55 0.63 -18.99 -0.05
N GLU A 56 1.52 -18.94 0.94
CA GLU A 56 2.71 -19.78 0.90
C GLU A 56 2.37 -21.11 1.56
N THR A 57 2.23 -22.15 0.73
CA THR A 57 2.06 -23.52 1.21
C THR A 57 3.45 -24.13 1.41
N GLY A 58 3.98 -24.06 2.63
CA GLY A 58 5.24 -24.71 2.98
C GLY A 58 5.12 -26.24 3.05
N VAL A 59 6.23 -26.95 2.80
CA VAL A 59 6.34 -28.43 2.84
C VAL A 59 6.21 -29.00 4.27
N ILE A 60 6.23 -28.14 5.30
CA ILE A 60 6.04 -28.55 6.69
C ILE A 60 4.55 -28.39 7.05
N VAL A 61 3.90 -29.53 7.23
CA VAL A 61 2.47 -29.84 7.06
C VAL A 61 1.45 -29.07 7.93
N PHE A 62 1.81 -28.05 8.74
CA PHE A 62 0.83 -27.39 9.64
C PHE A 62 0.97 -25.86 9.82
N VAL A 63 1.70 -25.15 8.96
CA VAL A 63 1.82 -23.68 9.05
C VAL A 63 1.53 -23.03 7.70
N THR A 64 0.31 -22.54 7.51
CA THR A 64 -0.07 -21.73 6.35
C THR A 64 0.13 -20.26 6.69
N ASN A 65 1.06 -19.60 6.00
CA ASN A 65 1.22 -18.14 6.06
C ASN A 65 0.53 -17.52 4.86
N VAL A 66 -0.19 -16.42 5.09
CA VAL A 66 -0.79 -15.62 4.02
C VAL A 66 -0.05 -14.29 3.96
N PHE A 67 0.67 -14.06 2.87
CA PHE A 67 1.32 -12.80 2.58
C PHE A 67 0.34 -11.88 1.89
N VAL A 68 0.10 -10.72 2.49
CA VAL A 68 -0.77 -9.69 1.95
C VAL A 68 0.06 -8.45 1.62
N MET A 69 -0.09 -7.94 0.41
CA MET A 69 0.53 -6.70 -0.03
C MET A 69 -0.55 -5.65 -0.18
N GLY A 70 -0.35 -4.52 0.49
CA GLY A 70 -1.28 -3.41 0.51
C GLY A 70 -0.58 -2.10 0.84
N LYS A 71 -1.23 -1.00 0.50
CA LYS A 71 -0.80 0.33 0.91
C LYS A 71 -1.55 0.71 2.18
N ILE A 72 -0.86 1.26 3.17
CA ILE A 72 -1.51 1.82 4.35
C ILE A 72 -2.14 3.15 3.93
N GLU A 73 -3.46 3.22 3.95
CA GLU A 73 -4.19 4.46 3.64
C GLU A 73 -4.47 5.28 4.90
N SER A 74 -4.59 4.65 6.08
CA SER A 74 -4.85 5.32 7.35
C SER A 74 -4.32 4.50 8.52
N GLY A 75 -3.95 5.16 9.61
CA GLY A 75 -3.48 4.55 10.84
C GLY A 75 -2.05 4.00 10.78
N CYS A 76 -1.66 3.30 11.85
CA CYS A 76 -0.40 2.57 11.94
C CYS A 76 -0.64 1.16 12.45
N CYS A 77 0.24 0.23 12.07
CA CYS A 77 0.24 -1.12 12.59
C CYS A 77 1.65 -1.53 13.03
N ARG A 78 1.71 -2.44 13.99
CA ARG A 78 2.93 -3.02 14.56
C ARG A 78 2.85 -4.54 14.49
N VAL A 79 4.01 -5.17 14.54
CA VAL A 79 4.10 -6.63 14.69
C VAL A 79 3.46 -7.02 16.02
N GLY A 80 2.59 -8.04 16.00
CA GLY A 80 1.79 -8.49 17.13
C GLY A 80 0.43 -7.80 17.27
N ASP A 81 0.13 -6.77 16.46
CA ASP A 81 -1.19 -6.15 16.48
C ASP A 81 -2.25 -7.11 15.91
N LYS A 82 -3.41 -7.13 16.56
CA LYS A 82 -4.58 -7.86 16.09
C LYS A 82 -5.35 -6.99 15.10
N CYS A 83 -5.69 -7.55 13.96
CA CYS A 83 -6.44 -6.90 12.91
C CYS A 83 -7.65 -7.73 12.49
N ILE A 84 -8.61 -7.10 11.83
CA ILE A 84 -9.76 -7.77 11.23
C ILE A 84 -9.75 -7.56 9.72
N ILE A 85 -9.97 -8.65 8.98
CA ILE A 85 -10.10 -8.63 7.53
C ILE A 85 -11.59 -8.54 7.18
N MET A 86 -11.95 -7.44 6.53
CA MET A 86 -13.27 -7.20 5.95
C MET A 86 -13.26 -7.60 4.47
N PRO A 87 -14.33 -8.20 3.93
CA PRO A 87 -15.69 -8.25 4.49
C PRO A 87 -15.99 -9.45 5.39
N ASN A 88 -15.15 -10.47 5.41
CA ASN A 88 -15.43 -11.75 6.10
C ASN A 88 -15.38 -11.67 7.63
N ARG A 89 -14.96 -10.53 8.20
CA ARG A 89 -14.78 -10.30 9.65
C ARG A 89 -13.85 -11.33 10.30
N THR A 90 -12.81 -11.72 9.57
CA THR A 90 -11.80 -12.67 10.03
C THR A 90 -10.77 -11.96 10.89
N GLN A 91 -10.58 -12.40 12.13
CA GLN A 91 -9.47 -11.91 12.97
C GLN A 91 -8.14 -12.54 12.54
N VAL A 92 -7.10 -11.72 12.45
CA VAL A 92 -5.73 -12.09 12.12
C VAL A 92 -4.75 -11.33 13.01
N GLU A 93 -3.54 -11.86 13.16
CA GLU A 93 -2.45 -11.19 13.87
C GLU A 93 -1.33 -10.87 12.89
N ILE A 94 -0.72 -9.69 13.01
CA ILE A 94 0.41 -9.30 12.17
C ILE A 94 1.67 -9.99 12.67
N THR A 95 2.06 -11.06 11.99
CA THR A 95 3.30 -11.77 12.28
C THR A 95 4.54 -10.99 11.86
N ASN A 96 4.57 -10.51 10.62
CA ASN A 96 5.73 -9.83 10.03
C ASN A 96 5.28 -8.63 9.21
N ILE A 97 6.13 -7.59 9.17
CA ILE A 97 5.93 -6.42 8.30
C ILE A 97 7.17 -6.27 7.42
N TYR A 98 6.96 -6.27 6.11
CA TYR A 98 8.01 -6.09 5.11
C TYR A 98 7.91 -4.68 4.52
N TYR A 99 8.96 -3.88 4.65
CA TYR A 99 9.07 -2.58 3.98
C TYR A 99 10.25 -2.59 3.03
N LYS A 100 9.98 -2.45 1.73
CA LYS A 100 11.01 -2.44 0.66
C LYS A 100 11.95 -3.66 0.67
N GLY A 101 11.44 -4.84 1.05
CA GLY A 101 12.19 -6.11 0.95
C GLY A 101 13.15 -6.42 2.10
N ILE A 102 13.04 -5.72 3.25
CA ILE A 102 13.85 -6.01 4.45
C ILE A 102 12.95 -6.67 5.50
N GLU A 103 13.34 -7.85 5.97
CA GLU A 103 12.63 -8.69 6.94
C GLU A 103 12.84 -8.29 8.41
N LYS A 104 11.82 -8.56 9.23
CA LYS A 104 11.91 -8.77 10.67
C LYS A 104 10.94 -9.90 11.09
N ASP A 105 11.36 -10.71 12.07
CA ASP A 105 10.94 -12.11 12.31
C ASP A 105 9.78 -12.39 13.34
N SER A 106 8.79 -13.18 12.89
CA SER A 106 8.28 -14.51 13.33
C SER A 106 6.83 -14.69 13.90
N CYS A 107 6.17 -15.80 13.44
CA CYS A 107 5.04 -16.67 13.94
C CYS A 107 3.60 -16.10 14.27
N VAL A 108 2.41 -16.75 14.16
CA VAL A 108 1.86 -18.06 13.70
C VAL A 108 0.31 -17.97 13.42
N ARG A 109 -0.18 -18.75 12.42
CA ARG A 109 -1.50 -19.41 12.17
C ARG A 109 -2.82 -18.62 12.02
N GLY A 110 -3.42 -18.78 10.83
CA GLY A 110 -4.87 -18.74 10.60
C GLY A 110 -5.25 -19.16 9.17
N GLU A 111 -6.00 -20.24 9.02
CA GLU A 111 -6.62 -20.62 7.73
C GLU A 111 -7.80 -19.69 7.46
N ASN A 112 -7.63 -18.74 6.52
CA ASN A 112 -8.76 -17.98 6.00
C ASN A 112 -8.56 -17.67 4.51
N GLU A 113 -9.64 -17.74 3.75
CA GLU A 113 -9.68 -17.40 2.33
C GLU A 113 -9.68 -15.87 2.18
N ILE A 114 -8.49 -15.29 2.06
CA ILE A 114 -8.28 -13.86 1.79
C ILE A 114 -8.08 -13.68 0.29
N SER A 115 -8.79 -12.72 -0.31
CA SER A 115 -8.67 -12.36 -1.72
C SER A 115 -8.30 -10.90 -1.92
N SER A 116 -7.88 -10.53 -3.13
CA SER A 116 -7.63 -9.14 -3.51
C SER A 116 -8.93 -8.32 -3.43
N GLY A 117 -8.83 -7.09 -2.92
CA GLY A 117 -9.98 -6.22 -2.67
C GLY A 117 -10.55 -6.27 -1.24
N PHE A 118 -10.03 -7.15 -0.38
CA PHE A 118 -10.34 -7.13 1.04
C PHE A 118 -9.62 -5.98 1.76
N MET A 119 -10.16 -5.55 2.90
CA MET A 119 -9.63 -4.45 3.70
C MET A 119 -9.20 -4.96 5.06
N ILE A 120 -7.96 -4.68 5.47
CA ILE A 120 -7.51 -4.89 6.84
C ILE A 120 -7.89 -3.65 7.65
N CYS A 121 -8.53 -3.88 8.80
CA CYS A 121 -8.95 -2.86 9.74
C CYS A 121 -8.44 -3.17 11.14
N ASP A 122 -8.39 -2.15 11.99
CA ASP A 122 -8.22 -2.31 13.43
C ASP A 122 -9.41 -3.07 14.04
N VAL A 123 -9.17 -3.87 15.08
CA VAL A 123 -10.20 -4.59 15.84
C VAL A 123 -10.85 -3.70 16.89
N GLU A 124 -10.09 -2.76 17.47
CA GLU A 124 -10.54 -1.93 18.59
C GLU A 124 -11.32 -0.68 18.12
N GLN A 125 -11.01 -0.19 16.93
CA GLN A 125 -11.68 0.95 16.32
C GLN A 125 -12.80 0.51 15.38
N GLU A 126 -13.67 1.44 14.98
CA GLU A 126 -14.85 1.14 14.15
C GLU A 126 -14.43 0.51 12.79
N PRO A 127 -14.77 -0.77 12.54
CA PRO A 127 -14.34 -1.47 11.34
C PRO A 127 -15.08 -0.93 10.10
N CYS A 128 -14.45 -1.06 8.94
CA CYS A 128 -15.05 -0.56 7.69
C CYS A 128 -16.39 -1.25 7.40
N SER A 129 -17.43 -0.44 7.21
CA SER A 129 -18.76 -0.93 6.82
C SER A 129 -18.72 -1.57 5.42
N VAL A 130 -19.42 -2.70 5.26
CA VAL A 130 -19.54 -3.41 3.99
C VAL A 130 -20.99 -3.32 3.56
N GLY A 131 -21.22 -2.75 2.38
CA GLY A 131 -22.54 -2.61 1.79
C GLY A 131 -22.56 -3.14 0.36
N ARG A 132 -23.70 -3.70 -0.06
CA ARG A 132 -23.93 -4.11 -1.45
C ARG A 132 -24.46 -2.96 -2.32
N VAL A 133 -25.17 -2.02 -1.69
CA VAL A 133 -25.81 -0.88 -2.34
C VAL A 133 -25.30 0.38 -1.65
N PHE A 134 -24.85 1.36 -2.43
CA PHE A 134 -24.45 2.68 -1.95
C PHE A 134 -24.88 3.71 -2.99
N ASP A 135 -25.30 4.88 -2.50
CA ASP A 135 -25.57 6.03 -3.36
C ASP A 135 -24.28 6.84 -3.48
N ALA A 136 -23.89 7.17 -4.72
CA ALA A 136 -22.74 8.02 -5.00
C ALA A 136 -23.19 9.24 -5.81
N LYS A 137 -22.57 10.37 -5.52
CA LYS A 137 -22.82 11.65 -6.19
C LYS A 137 -21.80 11.89 -7.29
#